data_AF-A0A3P1VI12-F1
#
_entry.id   AF-A0A3P1VI12-F1
#
_cell.length_a   1.000
_cell.length_b   1.000
_cell.length_c   1.000
_cell.angle_alpha   90.00
_cell.angle_beta   90.00
_cell.angle_gamma   90.00
#
_symmetry.space_group_name_H-M   'P 1'
#
loop_
_entity.id
_entity.type
_entity.pdbx_description
1 polymer ?
#
loop_
_entity_poly.entity_id
_entity_poly.type
_entity_poly.pdbx_seq_one_letter_code
_entity_poly.pdbx_strand_id
1 'polypeptide(L)' 'MIVKFLPTKNGGGLGSINYLLNERTQQGTARILKGDEAQTRAVISQIPFKHKTCLGVLSFSEQASSISNKTKQE' A
#
# COMPACT_ATOMS: atom_id res chain seq x y z
N MET A 1 -2.77 14.50 7.49
CA MET A 1 -3.39 13.17 7.25
C MET A 1 -3.60 13.02 5.76
N ILE A 2 -2.94 12.05 5.11
CA ILE A 2 -3.19 11.72 3.70
C ILE A 2 -3.86 10.35 3.66
N VAL A 3 -5.07 10.32 3.09
CA VAL A 3 -5.75 9.09 2.70
C VAL A 3 -5.61 8.98 1.19
N LYS A 4 -4.85 7.98 0.74
CA LYS A 4 -4.63 7.74 -0.69
C LYS A 4 -5.47 6.56 -1.14
N PHE A 5 -6.36 6.83 -2.08
CA PHE A 5 -7.09 5.80 -2.82
C PHE A 5 -6.31 5.48 -4.10
N LEU A 6 -5.82 4.24 -4.21
CA LEU A 6 -5.08 3.81 -5.40
C LEU A 6 -6.05 3.76 -6.61
N PRO A 7 -5.66 4.29 -7.79
CA PRO A 7 -6.55 4.43 -8.93
C PRO A 7 -7.15 3.10 -9.37
N THR A 8 -8.47 3.02 -9.29
CA THR A 8 -9.26 1.79 -9.39
C THR A 8 -9.64 1.44 -10.83
N LYS A 9 -8.70 1.15 -11.74
CA LYS A 9 -9.10 0.61 -13.07
C LYS A 9 -8.27 -0.54 -13.64
N ASN A 10 -7.07 -0.85 -13.11
CA ASN A 10 -6.23 -1.92 -13.66
C ASN A 10 -5.66 -2.94 -12.64
N GLY A 11 -5.84 -2.72 -11.34
CA GLY A 11 -5.07 -3.40 -10.28
C GLY A 11 -5.88 -4.37 -9.41
N GLY A 12 -5.55 -5.66 -9.52
CA GLY A 12 -5.74 -6.69 -8.49
C GLY A 12 -4.38 -7.29 -8.15
N GLY A 13 -3.41 -6.42 -7.79
CA GLY A 13 -2.00 -6.79 -7.72
C GLY A 13 -1.34 -6.36 -6.42
N LEU A 14 -0.12 -6.86 -6.21
CA LEU A 14 0.70 -6.63 -5.01
C LEU A 14 1.16 -5.17 -4.82
N GLY A 15 0.75 -4.25 -5.69
CA GLY A 15 1.21 -2.86 -5.71
C GLY A 15 0.99 -2.11 -4.41
N SER A 16 -0.15 -2.29 -3.74
CA SER A 16 -0.39 -1.61 -2.45
C SER A 16 0.41 -2.23 -1.31
N ILE A 17 0.65 -3.54 -1.35
CA ILE A 17 1.54 -4.20 -0.37
C ILE A 17 2.96 -3.67 -0.57
N ASN A 18 3.42 -3.58 -1.82
CA ASN A 18 4.73 -2.99 -2.13
C ASN A 18 4.84 -1.52 -1.70
N TYR A 19 3.77 -0.75 -1.81
CA TYR A 19 3.74 0.64 -1.34
C TYR A 19 3.85 0.74 0.19
N LEU A 20 3.17 -0.16 0.92
CA LEU A 20 3.15 -0.17 2.38
C LEU A 20 4.42 -0.77 3.00
N LEU A 21 4.93 -1.84 2.39
CA LEU A 21 6.03 -2.65 2.90
C LEU A 21 7.22 -2.56 1.93
N ASN A 22 7.79 -1.36 1.86
CA ASN A 22 8.98 -1.04 1.11
C ASN A 22 10.19 -0.89 2.05
N GLU A 23 11.18 -0.08 1.66
CA GLU A 23 12.34 0.28 2.48
C GLU A 23 11.99 0.86 3.86
N ARG A 24 10.78 1.40 4.03
CA ARG A 24 10.27 1.92 5.32
C ARG A 24 10.17 0.85 6.39
N THR A 25 10.02 -0.42 5.99
CA THR A 25 10.02 -1.57 6.90
C THR A 25 11.40 -1.74 7.55
N GLN A 26 12.47 -1.62 6.76
CA GLN A 26 13.85 -1.68 7.26
C GLN A 26 14.20 -0.44 8.10
N GLN A 27 13.64 0.71 7.75
CA GLN A 27 13.77 1.96 8.52
C GLN A 27 12.93 1.96 9.81
N GLY A 28 12.11 0.94 10.06
CA GLY A 28 11.26 0.83 11.25
C GLY A 28 10.03 1.75 11.28
N THR A 29 9.75 2.47 10.20
CA THR A 29 8.61 3.42 10.12
C THR A 29 7.33 2.81 9.55
N ALA A 30 7.44 1.61 8.95
CA ALA A 30 6.31 0.78 8.54
C ALA A 30 6.45 -0.62 9.17
N ARG A 31 5.34 -1.20 9.62
CA ARG A 31 5.33 -2.56 10.17
C ARG A 31 3.97 -3.23 10.01
N ILE A 32 3.98 -4.56 9.98
CA ILE A 32 2.77 -5.37 10.03
C ILE A 32 2.28 -5.41 11.48
N LEU A 33 1.00 -5.09 11.69
CA LEU A 33 0.37 -5.17 13.01
C LEU A 33 -0.27 -6.54 13.27
N LYS A 34 -0.81 -7.16 12.21
CA LYS A 34 -1.48 -8.47 12.27
C LYS A 34 -1.42 -9.17 10.92
N GLY A 35 -1.30 -10.49 10.97
CA GLY A 35 -1.31 -11.36 9.80
C GLY A 35 0.08 -11.60 9.22
N ASP A 36 0.11 -12.32 8.10
CA ASP A 36 1.33 -12.68 7.38
C ASP A 36 1.27 -12.08 5.97
N GLU A 37 2.32 -11.35 5.61
CA GLU A 37 2.39 -10.69 4.32
C GLU A 37 2.60 -11.69 3.17
N ALA A 38 3.47 -12.68 3.33
CA ALA A 38 3.75 -13.66 2.29
C ALA A 38 2.48 -14.46 1.92
N GLN A 39 1.71 -14.87 2.93
CA GLN A 39 0.40 -15.51 2.73
C GLN A 39 -0.58 -14.57 2.02
N THR A 40 -0.64 -13.30 2.44
CA THR A 40 -1.53 -12.31 1.81
C THR A 40 -1.14 -12.08 0.35
N ARG A 41 0.15 -12.01 0.03
CA ARG A 41 0.64 -11.92 -1.35
C ARG A 41 0.24 -13.14 -2.17
N ALA A 42 0.43 -14.34 -1.61
CA ALA A 42 0.07 -15.60 -2.28
C ALA A 42 -1.43 -15.64 -2.59
N VAL A 43 -2.28 -15.30 -1.63
CA VAL A 43 -3.73 -15.21 -1.83
C VAL A 43 -4.06 -14.24 -2.95
N ILE A 44 -3.53 -13.00 -2.91
CA ILE A 44 -3.78 -12.00 -3.97
C ILE A 44 -3.32 -12.49 -5.34
N SER A 45 -2.16 -13.15 -5.43
CA SER A 45 -1.62 -13.66 -6.70
C SER A 45 -2.40 -14.83 -7.28
N GLN A 46 -3.14 -15.56 -6.45
CA GLN A 46 -3.94 -16.72 -6.87
C GLN A 46 -5.36 -16.33 -7.29
N ILE A 47 -5.81 -15.09 -7.05
CA ILE A 47 -7.15 -14.65 -7.48
C ILE A 47 -7.14 -14.46 -9.00
N PRO A 48 -7.89 -15.29 -9.76
CA PRO A 48 -7.81 -15.30 -11.23
C PRO A 48 -8.51 -14.10 -11.88
N PHE A 49 -9.47 -13.50 -11.18
CA PHE A 49 -10.13 -12.28 -11.59
C PHE A 49 -9.39 -11.08 -10.99
N LYS A 50 -9.28 -9.97 -11.75
CA LYS A 50 -8.81 -8.68 -11.23
C LYS A 50 -9.84 -8.08 -10.26
N HIS A 51 -10.13 -8.77 -9.16
CA HIS A 51 -10.96 -8.23 -8.10
C HIS A 51 -10.17 -7.12 -7.38
N LYS A 52 -10.90 -6.05 -7.06
CA LYS A 52 -10.37 -4.89 -6.37
C LYS A 52 -10.04 -5.29 -4.93
N THR A 53 -8.80 -5.65 -4.64
CA THR A 53 -8.35 -5.75 -3.26
C THR A 53 -8.52 -4.38 -2.63
N CYS A 54 -9.48 -4.22 -1.71
CA CYS A 54 -9.72 -2.96 -1.03
C CYS A 54 -8.60 -2.74 -0.02
N LEU A 55 -7.74 -1.77 -0.28
CA LEU A 55 -6.54 -1.48 0.52
C LEU A 55 -6.58 -0.01 0.93
N GLY A 56 -6.52 0.25 2.23
CA GLY A 56 -6.49 1.59 2.82
C GLY A 56 -5.14 1.84 3.46
N VAL A 57 -4.53 3.00 3.18
CA VAL A 57 -3.26 3.41 3.79
C VAL A 57 -3.50 4.52 4.79
N LEU A 58 -2.93 4.39 5.99
CA LEU A 58 -2.98 5.40 7.03
C LEU A 58 -1.54 5.76 7.43
N SER A 59 -1.04 6.89 6.91
CA SER A 59 0.30 7.40 7.22
C SER A 59 0.22 8.61 8.16
N PHE A 60 0.94 8.54 9.28
CA PHE A 60 0.96 9.56 10.33
C PHE A 60 2.25 10.41 10.38
N SER A 61 3.17 10.24 9.41
CA SER A 61 4.54 10.71 9.56
C SER A 61 4.88 12.06 8.93
N GLU A 62 4.00 12.68 8.13
CA GLU A 62 4.42 13.78 7.24
C GLU A 62 3.68 15.11 7.54
N GLN A 63 4.45 16.20 7.68
CA GLN A 63 3.89 17.55 7.62
C GLN A 63 3.35 17.79 6.21
N ALA A 64 2.14 18.37 6.10
CA ALA A 64 1.47 18.55 4.81
C ALA A 64 2.30 19.37 3.78
N SER A 65 3.20 20.22 4.27
CA SER A 65 4.14 21.04 3.49
C SER A 65 5.29 20.26 2.84
N SER A 66 5.61 19.06 3.34
CA SER A 66 6.75 18.24 2.87
C SER A 66 6.40 17.33 1.69
N ILE A 67 5.12 17.25 1.31
CA ILE A 67 4.62 16.23 0.39
C ILE A 67 4.51 16.79 -1.03
N SER A 68 5.40 16.32 -1.90
CA SER A 68 5.42 16.72 -3.31
C SER A 68 4.16 16.25 -4.05
N ASN A 69 3.72 17.01 -5.07
CA ASN A 69 2.56 16.61 -5.88
C ASN A 69 2.80 15.31 -6.67
N LYS A 70 4.06 14.95 -6.94
CA LYS A 70 4.43 13.67 -7.54
C LYS A 70 4.08 12.49 -6.63
N THR A 71 4.40 12.61 -5.34
CA THR A 71 4.07 11.62 -4.29
C THR A 71 2.56 11.44 -4.07
N LYS A 72 1.75 12.44 -4.43
CA LYS A 72 0.27 12.35 -4.38
C LYS A 72 -0.34 11.62 -5.59
N GLN A 73 0.39 11.55 -6.70
CA GLN A 73 -0.11 11.04 -7.98
C GLN A 73 0.40 9.62 -8.31
N GLU A 74 1.63 9.28 -7.93
CA GLU A 74 2.08 7.88 -7.78
C GLU A 74 1.27 7.21 -6.69
#